data_AF-A0A1D6EWS8-F1
#
_entry.id   AF-A0A1D6EWS8-F1
#
_cell.length_a   1.000
_cell.length_b   1.000
_cell.length_c   1.000
_cell.angle_alpha   90.00
_cell.angle_beta   90.00
_cell.angle_gamma   90.00
#
_symmetry.space_group_name_H-M   'P 1'
#
loop_
_entity.id
_entity.type
_entity.pdbx_description
1 polymer ?
#
loop_
_entity_poly.entity_id
_entity_poly.type
_entity_poly.pdbx_seq_one_letter_code
_entity_poly.pdbx_strand_id
1 'polypeptide(L)'
;MIIEAGAYPSPLGYHGFPKSICTSVNECVCHGVPDSTQLQNGDIINIDVNVFLNGYHGGTSRTFACGQVDDSIKHFLNAAEECLEKGISICRDGVNYRKIGKKISKLAYFYGYYVVERFVGHGIGTMYHSEPLILHHELSTLSL
;
A
#
# COMPACT_ATOMS: atom_id res chain seq x y z
N MET A 1 12.24 -17.71 2.61
CA MET A 1 12.59 -16.28 2.71
C MET A 1 12.22 -15.64 4.05
N ILE A 2 10.95 -15.55 4.51
CA ILE A 2 10.63 -14.92 5.83
C ILE A 2 11.15 -15.77 7.02
N ILE A 3 10.73 -17.03 7.11
CA ILE A 3 11.13 -17.94 8.20
C ILE A 3 12.65 -18.21 8.18
N GLU A 4 13.21 -18.39 6.98
CA GLU A 4 14.66 -18.55 6.79
C GLU A 4 15.48 -17.35 7.29
N ALA A 5 14.90 -16.15 7.27
CA ALA A 5 15.50 -14.94 7.83
C ALA A 5 15.25 -14.77 9.34
N GLY A 6 14.66 -15.76 10.01
CA GLY A 6 14.36 -15.73 11.43
C GLY A 6 13.19 -14.83 11.83
N ALA A 7 12.39 -14.37 10.86
CA ALA A 7 11.27 -13.47 11.09
C ALA A 7 9.91 -14.20 11.06
N TYR A 8 8.91 -13.57 11.67
CA TYR A 8 7.51 -14.01 11.62
C TYR A 8 6.73 -13.21 10.57
N PRO A 9 5.87 -13.83 9.73
CA PRO A 9 5.03 -13.10 8.78
C PRO A 9 3.88 -12.38 9.51
N SER A 10 3.99 -11.07 9.70
CA SER A 10 3.05 -10.26 10.49
C SER A 10 1.56 -10.43 10.12
N PRO A 11 1.16 -10.57 8.83
CA PRO A 11 -0.24 -10.76 8.47
C PRO A 11 -0.84 -12.07 9.01
N LEU A 12 -0.03 -13.10 9.25
CA LEU A 12 -0.54 -14.42 9.61
C LEU A 12 -1.25 -14.37 10.98
N GLY A 13 -2.54 -14.69 10.99
CA GLY A 13 -3.39 -14.66 12.18
C GLY A 13 -3.80 -13.26 12.65
N TYR A 14 -3.29 -12.19 12.03
CA TYR A 14 -3.61 -10.82 12.41
C TYR A 14 -5.08 -10.52 12.12
N HIS A 15 -5.87 -10.26 13.17
CA HIS A 15 -7.35 -10.19 13.10
C HIS A 15 -7.99 -11.36 12.34
N GLY A 16 -7.39 -12.55 12.43
CA GLY A 16 -7.88 -13.76 11.74
C GLY A 16 -7.49 -13.88 10.27
N PHE A 17 -6.61 -13.01 9.75
CA PHE A 17 -6.13 -13.10 8.37
C PHE A 17 -5.38 -14.44 8.14
N PRO A 18 -5.73 -15.23 7.11
CA PRO A 18 -5.38 -16.65 7.06
C PRO A 18 -4.02 -16.96 6.41
N LYS A 19 -3.32 -15.96 5.86
CA LYS A 19 -2.10 -16.14 5.05
C LYS A 19 -0.96 -15.24 5.52
N SER A 20 0.24 -15.51 5.01
CA SER A 20 1.47 -14.86 5.45
C SER A 20 1.79 -13.55 4.74
N ILE A 21 1.11 -13.25 3.63
CA ILE A 21 1.25 -12.03 2.81
C ILE A 21 -0.13 -11.70 2.22
N CYS A 22 -0.30 -10.48 1.72
CA CYS A 22 -1.45 -10.11 0.90
C CYS A 22 -1.06 -10.10 -0.59
N THR A 23 -1.95 -10.60 -1.44
CA THR A 23 -1.80 -10.57 -2.90
C THR A 23 -3.08 -10.02 -3.53
N SER A 24 -3.03 -8.79 -4.01
CA SER A 24 -4.20 -8.06 -4.49
C SER A 24 -4.12 -7.92 -6.01
N VAL A 25 -4.95 -8.69 -6.73
CA VAL A 25 -4.95 -8.76 -8.19
C VAL A 25 -5.98 -7.79 -8.77
N ASN A 26 -5.60 -7.04 -9.81
CA ASN A 26 -6.46 -6.15 -10.60
C ASN A 26 -7.30 -5.18 -9.75
N GLU A 27 -8.63 -5.36 -9.69
CA GLU A 27 -9.55 -4.48 -8.96
C GLU A 27 -9.45 -4.60 -7.43
N CYS A 28 -8.74 -5.61 -6.92
CA CYS A 28 -8.50 -5.79 -5.50
C CYS A 28 -7.56 -4.67 -4.99
N VAL A 29 -8.12 -3.73 -4.22
CA VAL A 29 -7.39 -2.56 -3.72
C VAL A 29 -6.26 -2.95 -2.75
N CYS A 30 -6.57 -3.78 -1.76
CA CYS A 30 -5.62 -4.28 -0.77
C CYS A 30 -6.21 -5.52 -0.05
N HIS A 31 -5.38 -6.17 0.77
CA HIS A 31 -5.77 -7.33 1.61
C HIS A 31 -6.32 -8.53 0.83
N GLY A 32 -5.97 -8.68 -0.45
CA GLY A 32 -6.26 -9.89 -1.19
C GLY A 32 -5.62 -11.11 -0.50
N VAL A 33 -6.39 -12.19 -0.33
CA VAL A 33 -5.93 -13.42 0.31
C VAL A 33 -5.33 -14.33 -0.77
N PRO A 34 -4.05 -14.74 -0.66
CA PRO A 34 -3.48 -15.71 -1.58
C PRO A 34 -4.31 -16.99 -1.68
N ASP A 35 -4.70 -17.35 -2.90
CA ASP A 35 -5.51 -18.52 -3.23
C ASP A 35 -4.95 -19.29 -4.44
N SER A 36 -5.77 -20.10 -5.10
CA SER A 36 -5.39 -20.90 -6.27
C SER A 36 -5.56 -20.17 -7.62
N THR A 37 -5.90 -18.89 -7.62
CA THR A 37 -6.08 -18.10 -8.83
C THR A 37 -4.75 -18.00 -9.57
N GLN A 38 -4.75 -18.41 -10.84
CA GLN A 38 -3.57 -18.28 -11.69
C GLN A 38 -3.52 -16.88 -12.29
N LEU A 39 -2.38 -16.21 -12.12
CA LEU A 39 -2.10 -14.93 -12.77
C LEU A 39 -2.05 -15.11 -14.29
N GLN A 40 -2.70 -14.21 -15.00
CA GLN A 40 -2.79 -14.18 -16.45
C GLN A 40 -1.87 -13.10 -17.02
N ASN A 41 -1.49 -13.26 -18.29
CA ASN A 41 -0.82 -12.19 -19.02
C ASN A 41 -1.75 -10.98 -19.13
N GLY A 42 -1.30 -9.81 -18.69
CA GLY A 42 -2.09 -8.58 -18.65
C GLY A 42 -2.58 -8.20 -17.25
N ASP A 43 -2.49 -9.11 -16.27
CA ASP A 43 -2.84 -8.80 -14.89
C ASP A 43 -1.83 -7.82 -14.25
N ILE A 44 -2.29 -7.14 -13.21
CA ILE A 44 -1.41 -6.54 -12.20
C ILE A 44 -1.67 -7.19 -10.85
N ILE A 45 -0.60 -7.32 -10.05
CA ILE A 45 -0.67 -7.87 -8.70
C ILE A 45 0.13 -7.00 -7.74
N ASN A 46 -0.51 -6.49 -6.69
CA ASN A 46 0.19 -5.95 -5.54
C ASN A 46 0.56 -7.07 -4.57
N ILE A 47 1.81 -7.11 -4.16
CA ILE A 47 2.31 -8.01 -3.12
C ILE A 47 2.72 -7.16 -1.93
N ASP A 48 2.06 -7.39 -0.79
CA ASP A 48 2.34 -6.69 0.47
C ASP A 48 2.95 -7.67 1.48
N VAL A 49 4.18 -7.34 1.91
CA VAL A 49 5.00 -8.16 2.80
C VAL A 49 5.27 -7.37 4.07
N ASN A 50 4.84 -7.94 5.19
CA ASN A 50 5.17 -7.44 6.51
C ASN A 50 5.76 -8.56 7.37
N VAL A 51 6.84 -8.25 8.07
CA VAL A 51 7.56 -9.20 8.93
C VAL A 51 7.70 -8.64 10.33
N PHE A 52 7.85 -9.53 11.31
CA PHE A 52 8.17 -9.22 12.69
C PHE A 52 9.49 -9.89 13.06
N LEU A 53 10.48 -9.09 13.45
CA LEU A 53 11.82 -9.56 13.80
C LEU A 53 12.32 -8.76 15.00
N ASN A 54 12.85 -9.45 16.01
CA ASN A 54 13.49 -8.85 17.19
C ASN A 54 12.63 -7.77 17.89
N GLY A 55 11.31 -7.97 17.96
CA GLY A 55 10.40 -7.04 18.62
C GLY A 55 9.81 -5.95 17.74
N TYR A 56 10.13 -5.91 16.44
CA TYR A 56 9.67 -4.85 15.53
C TYR A 56 9.03 -5.42 14.26
N HIS A 57 7.94 -4.80 13.85
CA HIS A 57 7.32 -4.97 12.55
C HIS A 57 7.98 -4.05 11.51
N GLY A 58 8.06 -4.52 10.28
CA GLY A 58 8.46 -3.73 9.13
C GLY A 58 7.87 -4.34 7.87
N GLY A 59 7.57 -3.51 6.87
CA GLY A 59 6.99 -4.01 5.64
C GLY A 59 7.00 -3.02 4.50
N THR A 60 6.63 -3.54 3.33
CA THR A 60 6.53 -2.80 2.09
C THR A 60 5.60 -3.54 1.14
N SER A 61 5.04 -2.83 0.17
CA SER A 61 4.29 -3.42 -0.92
C SER A 61 4.71 -2.82 -2.25
N ARG A 62 4.48 -3.57 -3.32
CA ARG A 62 4.67 -3.08 -4.68
C ARG A 62 3.72 -3.80 -5.63
N THR A 63 3.25 -3.07 -6.64
CA THR A 63 2.44 -3.62 -7.72
C THR A 63 3.33 -4.02 -8.90
N PHE A 64 3.11 -5.23 -9.40
CA PHE A 64 3.87 -5.84 -10.50
C PHE A 64 2.94 -6.13 -11.68
N ALA A 65 3.46 -5.97 -12.89
CA ALA A 65 2.79 -6.40 -14.13
C ALA A 65 3.07 -7.88 -14.39
N CYS A 66 2.03 -8.64 -14.72
CA CYS A 66 2.11 -10.04 -15.10
C CYS A 66 2.24 -10.14 -16.64
N GLY A 67 3.47 -10.33 -17.13
CA GLY A 67 3.73 -10.38 -18.56
C GLY A 67 3.59 -9.01 -19.22
N GLN A 68 2.90 -8.95 -20.37
CA GLN A 68 2.65 -7.71 -21.11
C GLN A 68 1.31 -7.10 -20.68
N VAL A 69 1.36 -5.83 -20.27
CA VAL A 69 0.20 -5.03 -19.88
C VAL A 69 0.00 -3.86 -20.84
N ASP A 70 -1.24 -3.39 -20.96
CA ASP A 70 -1.61 -2.26 -21.81
C ASP A 70 -1.01 -0.94 -21.31
N ASP A 71 -0.92 0.04 -22.20
CA ASP A 71 -0.34 1.35 -21.88
C ASP A 71 -1.13 2.10 -20.80
N SER A 72 -2.44 1.87 -20.69
CA SER A 72 -3.27 2.39 -19.61
C SER A 72 -2.85 1.86 -18.24
N ILE A 73 -2.47 0.58 -18.16
CA ILE A 73 -1.97 -0.05 -16.94
C ILE A 73 -0.57 0.47 -16.61
N LYS A 74 0.31 0.61 -17.61
CA LYS A 74 1.64 1.24 -17.39
C LYS A 74 1.48 2.67 -16.87
N HIS A 75 0.53 3.43 -17.43
CA HIS A 75 0.22 4.78 -16.97
C HIS A 75 -0.24 4.78 -15.51
N PHE A 76 -1.16 3.88 -15.14
CA PHE A 76 -1.62 3.72 -13.77
C PHE A 76 -0.48 3.38 -12.79
N LEU A 77 0.35 2.40 -13.13
CA LEU A 77 1.47 1.98 -12.28
C LEU A 77 2.48 3.12 -12.07
N ASN A 78 2.80 3.86 -13.13
CA ASN A 78 3.68 5.02 -13.04
C ASN A 78 3.07 6.14 -12.20
N ALA A 79 1.77 6.42 -12.35
CA ALA A 79 1.06 7.41 -11.57
C ALA A 79 1.03 7.04 -10.07
N ALA A 80 0.80 5.77 -9.75
CA ALA A 80 0.81 5.27 -8.38
C ALA A 80 2.21 5.36 -7.72
N GLU A 81 3.27 4.95 -8.43
CA GLU A 81 4.66 5.07 -7.94
C GLU A 81 5.04 6.54 -7.74
N GLU A 82 4.69 7.44 -8.68
CA GLU A 82 4.99 8.87 -8.51
C GLU A 82 4.20 9.48 -7.33
N CYS A 83 2.94 9.05 -7.12
CA CYS A 83 2.18 9.47 -5.93
C CYS A 83 2.89 9.07 -4.64
N LEU A 84 3.38 7.83 -4.55
CA LEU A 84 4.16 7.36 -3.40
C LEU A 84 5.41 8.21 -3.19
N GLU A 85 6.24 8.37 -4.21
CA GLU A 85 7.49 9.15 -4.15
C GLU A 85 7.24 10.61 -3.76
N LYS A 86 6.22 11.25 -4.34
CA LYS A 86 5.85 12.62 -3.96
C LYS A 86 5.30 12.69 -2.54
N GLY A 87 4.54 11.68 -2.10
CA GLY A 87 4.09 11.56 -0.71
C GLY A 87 5.27 11.51 0.25
N ILE A 88 6.25 10.64 -0.01
CA ILE A 88 7.48 10.50 0.78
C ILE A 88 8.26 11.82 0.82
N SER A 89 8.35 12.55 -0.29
CA SER A 89 9.07 13.83 -0.35
C SER A 89 8.51 14.95 0.56
N ILE A 90 7.27 14.78 1.05
CA ILE A 90 6.65 15.68 2.02
C ILE A 90 7.20 15.44 3.43
N CYS A 91 7.59 14.20 3.75
CA CYS A 91 8.02 13.78 5.08
C CYS A 91 9.31 14.51 5.50
N ARG A 92 9.20 15.31 6.56
CA ARG A 92 10.32 15.99 7.25
C ARG A 92 9.83 16.49 8.61
N ASP A 93 10.77 16.87 9.47
CA ASP A 93 10.45 17.44 10.79
C ASP A 93 9.49 18.65 10.70
N GLY A 94 8.57 18.74 11.65
CA GLY A 94 7.57 19.81 11.76
C GLY A 94 6.47 19.83 10.67
N VAL A 95 6.48 18.91 9.69
CA VAL A 95 5.43 18.87 8.66
C VAL A 95 4.20 18.10 9.12
N ASN A 96 3.03 18.72 8.99
CA ASN A 96 1.75 18.09 9.26
C ASN A 96 1.44 16.95 8.27
N TYR A 97 1.07 15.78 8.77
CA TYR A 97 0.75 14.57 7.98
C TYR A 97 -0.32 14.81 6.90
N ARG A 98 -1.27 15.72 7.09
CA ARG A 98 -2.31 16.05 6.08
C ARG A 98 -1.72 16.55 4.76
N LYS A 99 -0.49 17.07 4.76
CA LYS A 99 0.20 17.50 3.53
C LYS A 99 0.55 16.32 2.61
N ILE A 100 0.72 15.11 3.17
CA ILE A 100 0.98 13.89 2.39
C ILE A 100 -0.25 13.60 1.52
N GLY A 101 -1.43 13.45 2.13
CA GLY A 101 -2.67 13.17 1.40
C GLY A 101 -3.04 14.26 0.40
N LYS A 102 -2.86 15.54 0.75
CA LYS A 102 -3.03 16.66 -0.20
C LYS A 102 -2.14 16.53 -1.43
N LYS A 103 -0.88 16.14 -1.24
CA LYS A 103 0.07 16.00 -2.36
C LYS A 103 -0.29 14.82 -3.25
N ILE A 104 -0.63 13.68 -2.65
CA ILE A 104 -1.05 12.46 -3.36
C ILE A 104 -2.33 12.72 -4.14
N SER A 105 -3.40 13.23 -3.51
CA SER A 105 -4.67 13.54 -4.18
C SER A 105 -4.49 14.45 -5.39
N LYS A 106 -3.76 15.57 -5.23
CA LYS A 106 -3.54 16.50 -6.35
C LYS A 106 -2.89 15.82 -7.54
N LEU A 107 -1.92 14.93 -7.31
CA LEU A 107 -1.22 14.23 -8.37
C LEU A 107 -2.07 13.11 -9.00
N ALA A 108 -2.76 12.33 -8.18
CA ALA A 108 -3.70 11.31 -8.66
C ALA A 108 -4.77 11.94 -9.57
N TYR A 109 -5.38 13.05 -9.14
CA TYR A 109 -6.38 13.77 -9.95
C TYR A 109 -5.80 14.34 -11.25
N PHE A 110 -4.55 14.84 -11.22
CA PHE A 110 -3.86 15.29 -12.43
C PHE A 110 -3.70 14.15 -13.45
N TYR A 111 -3.44 12.93 -12.98
CA TYR A 111 -3.38 11.73 -13.81
C TYR A 111 -4.75 11.13 -14.17
N GLY A 112 -5.86 11.72 -13.71
CA GLY A 112 -7.21 11.24 -13.99
C GLY A 112 -7.67 10.09 -13.08
N TYR A 113 -7.01 9.87 -11.95
CA TYR A 113 -7.36 8.83 -10.96
C TYR A 113 -7.94 9.41 -9.67
N TYR A 114 -8.62 8.55 -8.92
CA TYR A 114 -9.13 8.83 -7.57
C TYR A 114 -8.27 8.14 -6.51
N VAL A 115 -8.30 8.65 -5.28
CA VAL A 115 -7.60 8.05 -4.13
C VAL A 115 -8.61 7.33 -3.24
N VAL A 116 -8.29 6.10 -2.84
CA VAL A 116 -9.13 5.33 -1.93
C VAL A 116 -9.12 5.96 -0.54
N GLU A 117 -10.30 6.23 0.02
CA GLU A 117 -10.46 6.92 1.32
C GLU A 117 -10.53 5.94 2.50
N ARG A 118 -10.95 4.69 2.25
CA ARG A 118 -11.19 3.71 3.31
C ARG A 118 -9.92 3.12 3.92
N PHE A 119 -8.78 3.22 3.24
CA PHE A 119 -7.49 2.68 3.68
C PHE A 119 -6.44 3.78 3.78
N VAL A 120 -5.63 3.70 4.83
CA VAL A 120 -4.68 4.74 5.25
C VAL A 120 -3.33 4.11 5.56
N GLY A 121 -2.27 4.90 5.48
CA GLY A 121 -0.99 4.53 6.09
C GLY A 121 -1.07 4.60 7.61
N HIS A 122 -0.06 4.06 8.28
CA HIS A 122 -0.06 3.93 9.73
C HIS A 122 1.36 4.01 10.29
N GLY A 123 1.47 4.30 11.59
CA GLY A 123 2.68 4.01 12.34
C GLY A 123 2.93 2.50 12.38
N ILE A 124 4.21 2.13 12.33
CA ILE A 124 4.69 0.75 12.40
C ILE A 124 5.95 0.71 13.26
N GLY A 125 6.10 -0.33 14.06
CA GLY A 125 7.24 -0.49 14.97
C GLY A 125 7.02 -1.71 15.86
N THR A 126 7.01 -1.54 17.17
CA THR A 126 6.67 -2.64 18.10
C THR A 126 5.21 -3.09 17.99
N MET A 127 4.35 -2.24 17.44
CA MET A 127 2.97 -2.55 17.04
C MET A 127 2.87 -2.62 15.52
N TYR A 128 2.07 -3.56 15.00
CA TYR A 128 1.90 -3.73 13.56
C TYR A 128 1.20 -2.53 12.91
N HIS A 129 0.05 -2.14 13.47
CA HIS A 129 -0.64 -0.91 13.11
C HIS A 129 -0.76 -0.03 14.35
N SER A 130 -0.29 1.22 14.27
CA SER A 130 -0.41 2.21 15.33
C SER A 130 -0.61 3.62 14.76
N GLU A 131 -0.85 4.59 15.65
CA GLU A 131 -0.72 5.99 15.30
C GLU A 131 0.72 6.31 14.83
N PRO A 132 0.90 7.34 13.98
CA PRO A 132 -0.13 8.20 13.39
C PRO A 132 -0.88 7.52 12.22
N LEU A 133 -2.18 7.79 12.09
CA LEU A 133 -2.91 7.50 10.85
C LEU A 133 -2.51 8.48 9.74
N ILE A 134 -2.11 7.96 8.58
CA ILE A 134 -1.64 8.75 7.43
C ILE A 134 -2.66 8.66 6.29
N LEU A 135 -3.48 9.71 6.14
CA LEU A 135 -4.44 9.79 5.06
C LEU A 135 -3.73 10.00 3.71
N HIS A 136 -4.12 9.21 2.71
CA HIS A 136 -3.63 9.35 1.34
C HIS A 136 -4.43 10.37 0.52
N HIS A 137 -5.63 10.72 0.97
CA HIS A 137 -6.50 11.68 0.30
C HIS A 137 -6.46 13.06 0.98
N GLU A 138 -6.84 14.11 0.25
CA GLU A 138 -7.12 15.41 0.83
C GLU A 138 -8.41 15.36 1.66
N LEU A 139 -8.34 15.85 2.91
CA LEU A 139 -9.53 16.10 3.71
C LEU A 139 -10.24 17.33 3.14
N SER A 140 -11.44 17.14 2.58
CA SER A 140 -12.28 18.28 2.24
C SER A 140 -12.71 18.97 3.53
N THR A 141 -12.72 20.30 3.55
CA THR A 141 -13.21 21.10 4.69
C THR A 141 -14.73 21.09 4.83
N LEU A 142 -15.44 20.21 4.10
CA LEU A 142 -16.90 20.11 4.07
C LEU A 142 -17.38 18.71 4.49
N SER A 143 -17.13 18.34 5.73
CA SER A 143 -17.91 17.31 6.44
C SER A 143 -17.58 17.33 7.93
N LEU A 144 -18.30 18.19 8.67
CA LEU A 144 -18.71 17.96 10.05
C LEU A 144 -20.23 17.75 10.03
#